data_AF-A0A4S4GUS3-F1
#
_entry.id   AF-A0A4S4GUS3-F1
#
_cell.length_a   1.000
_cell.length_b   1.000
_cell.length_c   1.000
_cell.angle_alpha   90.00
_cell.angle_beta   90.00
_cell.angle_gamma   90.00
#
_symmetry.space_group_name_H-M   'P 1'
#
loop_
_entity.id
_entity.type
_entity.pdbx_description
1 polymer ?
#
loop_
_entity_poly.entity_id
_entity_poly.type
_entity_poly.pdbx_seq_one_letter_code
_entity_poly.pdbx_strand_id
1 'polypeptide(L)' 'MSMEDEKIRLKVLGISYSHIQSGAYALILSQVGGPYKIPVVIGAAEAQSIAIRMEKIIT' A
#
# COMPACT_ATOMS: atom_id res chain seq x y z
N MET A 1 -23.23 -7.21 -18.82
CA MET A 1 -21.98 -7.17 -18.04
C MET A 1 -21.94 -5.83 -17.35
N SER A 2 -22.11 -5.83 -16.03
CA SER A 2 -22.13 -4.64 -15.19
C SER A 2 -20.69 -4.14 -15.02
N MET A 3 -20.46 -2.82 -14.99
CA MET A 3 -19.14 -2.16 -14.89
C MET A 3 -18.32 -2.50 -13.63
N GLU A 4 -18.79 -3.40 -12.77
CA GLU A 4 -18.11 -3.83 -11.55
C GLU A 4 -17.04 -4.91 -11.80
N ASP A 5 -17.10 -5.62 -12.94
CA ASP A 5 -16.10 -6.65 -13.30
C ASP A 5 -14.76 -6.07 -13.80
N GLU A 6 -14.64 -4.76 -14.01
CA GLU A 6 -13.42 -4.14 -14.58
C GLU A 6 -12.37 -3.76 -13.53
N LYS A 7 -12.72 -3.78 -12.23
CA LYS A 7 -11.80 -3.34 -11.17
C LYS A 7 -10.94 -4.48 -10.64
N ILE A 8 -9.63 -4.27 -10.67
CA ILE A 8 -8.66 -5.21 -10.11
C ILE A 8 -8.50 -4.98 -8.62
N ARG A 9 -8.77 -6.02 -7.81
CA ARG A 9 -8.52 -5.97 -6.36
C ARG A 9 -7.02 -5.96 -6.08
N LEU A 10 -6.59 -4.99 -5.28
CA LEU A 10 -5.22 -4.89 -4.77
C LEU A 10 -5.20 -5.16 -3.26
N LYS A 11 -4.09 -5.70 -2.77
CA LYS A 11 -3.78 -5.84 -1.34
C LYS A 11 -2.48 -5.12 -1.02
N VAL A 12 -2.40 -4.55 0.18
CA VAL A 12 -1.15 -3.98 0.71
C VAL A 12 -0.20 -5.13 1.05
N LEU A 13 1.00 -5.11 0.47
CA LEU A 13 2.09 -6.04 0.83
C LEU A 13 2.94 -5.51 1.96
N GLY A 14 3.18 -4.20 2.02
CA GLY A 14 4.07 -3.59 2.98
C GLY A 14 4.41 -2.14 2.65
N ILE A 15 5.13 -1.51 3.57
CA ILE A 15 5.67 -0.16 3.43
C ILE A 15 7.19 -0.27 3.49
N SER A 16 7.90 0.37 2.55
CA SER A 16 9.35 0.49 2.55
C SER A 16 9.74 1.94 2.75
N TYR A 17 10.75 2.20 3.58
CA TYR A 17 11.32 3.53 3.73
C TYR A 17 12.26 3.82 2.56
N SER A 18 12.12 4.98 1.91
CA SER A 18 13.08 5.43 0.90
C SER A 18 14.18 6.24 1.58
N HIS A 19 15.36 5.64 1.74
CA HIS A 19 16.50 6.26 2.43
C HIS A 19 17.10 7.50 1.72
N ILE A 20 16.67 7.85 0.52
CA ILE A 20 17.39 8.78 -0.37
C ILE A 20 16.82 10.23 -0.30
N GLN A 21 15.60 10.42 0.20
CA GLN A 21 15.02 11.76 0.37
C GLN A 21 14.07 11.74 1.58
N SER A 22 14.46 12.40 2.66
CA SER A 22 13.73 12.37 3.93
C SER A 22 12.25 12.73 3.75
N GLY A 23 11.35 11.85 4.18
CA GLY A 23 9.92 12.15 4.32
C GLY A 23 8.95 11.36 3.43
N ALA A 24 9.46 10.56 2.49
CA ALA A 24 8.62 9.75 1.60
C ALA A 24 8.78 8.23 1.84
N TYR A 25 7.65 7.52 1.83
CA TYR A 25 7.54 6.08 2.01
C TYR A 25 6.99 5.44 0.73
N ALA A 26 7.41 4.22 0.43
CA ALA A 26 6.87 3.43 -0.67
C ALA A 26 5.89 2.39 -0.13
N LEU A 27 4.62 2.54 -0.45
CA LEU A 27 3.58 1.54 -0.23
C LEU A 27 3.58 0.56 -1.41
N ILE A 28 3.74 -0.73 -1.13
CA ILE A 28 3.68 -1.76 -2.17
C ILE A 28 2.29 -2.37 -2.21
N LEU A 29 1.57 -2.13 -3.30
CA LEU A 29 0.30 -2.80 -3.60
C LEU A 29 0.57 -4.00 -4.50
N SER A 30 -0.18 -5.09 -4.32
CA SER A 30 -0.14 -6.25 -5.21
C SER A 30 -1.52 -6.65 -5.65
N GLN A 31 -1.61 -7.09 -6.91
CA GLN A 31 -2.82 -7.70 -7.41
C GLN A 31 -3.13 -8.99 -6.66
N VAL A 32 -4.39 -9.15 -6.26
CA VAL A 32 -4.85 -10.42 -5.69
C VAL A 32 -4.85 -11.48 -6.79
N GLY A 33 -4.01 -12.51 -6.63
CA GLY A 33 -3.94 -13.63 -7.57
C GLY A 33 -3.20 -13.35 -8.88
N GLY A 34 -2.49 -12.22 -8.99
CA GLY A 34 -1.74 -11.86 -10.20
C GLY A 34 -0.32 -11.38 -9.93
N PRO A 35 0.47 -11.17 -11.00
CA PRO A 35 1.91 -10.91 -10.89
C PRO A 35 2.25 -9.44 -10.61
N TYR A 36 1.30 -8.52 -10.77
CA TYR A 36 1.59 -7.09 -10.73
C TYR A 36 1.78 -6.58 -9.30
N LYS A 37 2.85 -5.80 -9.13
CA LYS A 37 3.13 -5.00 -7.93
C LYS A 37 3.26 -3.54 -8.32
N ILE A 38 2.55 -2.67 -7.61
CA ILE A 38 2.48 -1.24 -7.89
C ILE A 38 3.06 -0.51 -6.68
N PRO A 39 4.25 0.09 -6.79
CA PRO A 39 4.77 0.98 -5.75
C PRO A 39 4.05 2.33 -5.82
N VAL A 40 3.60 2.83 -4.66
CA VAL A 40 2.97 4.14 -4.50
C VAL A 40 3.78 4.94 -3.48
N VAL A 41 4.17 6.16 -3.84
CA VAL A 41 4.87 7.05 -2.90
C VAL A 41 3.85 7.76 -2.03
N ILE A 42 4.01 7.66 -0.72
CA ILE A 42 3.14 8.25 0.31
C ILE A 42 3.96 9.05 1.32
N GLY A 43 3.30 9.95 2.04
CA GLY A 43 3.92 10.73 3.11
C GLY A 43 4.02 9.97 4.44
N ALA A 44 4.72 10.57 5.41
CA ALA A 44 4.89 10.00 6.75
C ALA A 44 3.57 9.76 7.51
N ALA A 45 2.62 10.70 7.44
CA ALA A 45 1.34 10.58 8.13
C ALA A 45 0.47 9.42 7.60
N GLU A 46 0.46 9.24 6.27
CA GLU A 46 -0.24 8.13 5.61
C GLU A 46 0.43 6.81 5.93
N ALA A 47 1.77 6.77 5.87
CA ALA A 47 2.55 5.58 6.20
C ALA A 47 2.31 5.12 7.64
N GLN A 48 2.29 6.05 8.61
CA GLN A 48 1.98 5.75 10.00
C GLN A 48 0.55 5.20 10.17
N SER A 49 -0.44 5.83 9.54
CA SER A 49 -1.84 5.40 9.62
C SER A 49 -2.05 3.98 9.07
N ILE A 50 -1.39 3.68 7.95
CA ILE A 50 -1.43 2.35 7.33
C ILE A 50 -0.66 1.34 8.18
N ALA A 51 0.52 1.69 8.70
CA ALA A 51 1.31 0.83 9.57
C ALA A 51 0.53 0.42 10.82
N ILE A 52 -0.14 1.35 11.50
CA ILE A 52 -1.00 1.05 12.66
C ILE A 52 -2.09 0.05 12.29
N ARG A 53 -2.76 0.25 11.15
CA ARG A 53 -3.80 -0.67 10.67
C ARG A 53 -3.23 -2.05 10.33
N MET A 54 -2.00 -2.12 9.81
CA MET A 54 -1.32 -3.36 9.47
C MET A 54 -0.84 -4.13 10.69
N GLU A 55 -0.31 -3.44 11.71
CA GLU A 55 0.19 -4.05 12.95
C GLU A 55 -0.93 -4.48 13.90
N LYS A 56 -2.20 -4.14 13.61
CA LYS A 56 -3.35 -4.38 14.50
C LYS A 56 -3.07 -3.94 15.95
N ILE A 57 -2.36 -2.83 16.15
CA ILE A 57 -2.29 -2.22 17.48
C ILE A 57 -3.70 -1.70 17.79
N ILE A 58 -4.43 -2.49 18.55
CA ILE A 58 -5.69 -2.11 19.19
C ILE A 58 -5.25 -1.40 20.45
N THR A 59 -5.29 -0.07 20.45
CA THR A 59 -5.31 0.68 21.71
C THR A 59 -6.65 0.46 22.40
#